data_AF-A0A5H2XMD0-F1
#
_entry.id   AF-A0A5H2XMD0-F1
#
_cell.length_a   1.000
_cell.length_b   1.000
_cell.length_c   1.000
_cell.angle_alpha   90.00
_cell.angle_beta   90.00
_cell.angle_gamma   90.00
#
_symmetry.space_group_name_H-M   'P 1'
#
loop_
_entity.id
_entity.type
_entity.pdbx_description
1 polymer ?
#
loop_
_entity_poly.entity_id
_entity_poly.type
_entity_poly.pdbx_seq_one_letter_code
_entity_poly.pdbx_strand_id
1 'polypeptide(L)'
;MLIPEVPKLGKEAALKAIEEWGLPISNITHLIFCTASCVDMPAADFQLVKLLGLDSSVNRFMIYQQGCFAGGTVLRLAKDVAENNPGARILVVC
;
A
#
# COMPACT_ATOMS: atom_id res chain seq x y z
N MET A 1 14.66 12.29 10.27
CA MET A 1 13.79 12.75 9.15
C MET A 1 12.79 11.63 8.92
N LEU A 2 11.48 11.88 9.04
CA LEU A 2 10.45 10.82 9.06
C LEU A 2 10.12 10.24 7.66
N ILE A 3 10.36 11.02 6.61
CA ILE A 3 10.02 10.70 5.21
C ILE A 3 10.58 9.34 4.73
N PRO A 4 11.87 9.00 4.90
CA PRO A 4 12.40 7.71 4.46
C PRO A 4 12.03 6.53 5.37
N GLU A 5 11.60 6.78 6.60
CA GLU A 5 11.32 5.73 7.58
C GLU A 5 9.90 5.15 7.43
N VAL A 6 8.93 5.99 7.05
CA VAL A 6 7.54 5.56 6.77
C VAL A 6 7.47 4.41 5.74
N PRO A 7 8.06 4.51 4.54
CA PRO A 7 8.01 3.42 3.56
C PRO A 7 8.87 2.21 3.97
N LYS A 8 9.92 2.38 4.80
CA LYS A 8 10.69 1.25 5.33
C LYS A 8 9.88 0.42 6.31
N LEU A 9 9.19 1.07 7.25
CA LEU A 9 8.30 0.38 8.18
C LEU A 9 7.14 -0.29 7.42
N GLY A 10 6.56 0.42 6.44
CA GLY A 10 5.55 -0.12 5.54
C GLY A 10 6.04 -1.35 4.77
N LYS A 11 7.32 -1.39 4.36
CA LYS A 11 7.94 -2.56 3.71
C LYS A 11 7.96 -3.76 4.63
N GLU A 12 8.44 -3.60 5.87
CA GLU A 12 8.51 -4.70 6.83
C GLU A 12 7.12 -5.28 7.15
N ALA A 13 6.12 -4.41 7.33
CA ALA A 13 4.74 -4.82 7.54
C ALA A 13 4.16 -5.55 6.32
N ALA A 14 4.37 -5.00 5.12
CA ALA A 14 3.91 -5.60 3.88
C ALA A 14 4.54 -6.98 3.65
N LEU A 15 5.84 -7.15 3.91
CA LEU A 15 6.52 -8.43 3.76
C LEU A 15 5.93 -9.52 4.66
N LYS A 16 5.63 -9.19 5.93
CA LYS A 16 4.98 -10.13 6.85
C LYS A 16 3.59 -10.54 6.35
N ALA A 17 2.80 -9.58 5.87
CA ALA A 17 1.47 -9.87 5.32
C ALA A 17 1.53 -10.71 4.03
N ILE A 18 2.51 -10.46 3.18
CA ILE A 18 2.75 -11.24 1.96
C ILE A 18 3.21 -12.67 2.31
N GLU A 19 4.09 -12.81 3.29
CA GLU A 19 4.55 -14.12 3.78
C GLU A 19 3.38 -14.94 4.36
N GLU A 20 2.51 -14.32 5.16
CA GLU A 20 1.28 -14.95 5.66
C GLU A 20 0.31 -15.33 4.52
N TRP A 21 0.22 -14.48 3.49
CA TRP A 21 -0.64 -14.75 2.33
C TRP A 21 -0.14 -15.93 1.47
N GLY A 22 1.18 -16.15 1.40
CA GLY A 22 1.78 -17.34 0.76
C GLY A 22 1.74 -17.38 -0.77
N LEU A 23 1.29 -16.31 -1.42
CA LEU A 23 1.26 -16.17 -2.88
C LEU A 23 2.35 -15.19 -3.36
N PRO A 24 2.78 -15.30 -4.64
CA PRO A 24 3.86 -14.45 -5.15
C PRO A 24 3.46 -12.97 -5.19
N ILE A 25 4.43 -12.11 -4.88
CA ILE A 25 4.31 -10.64 -4.90
C ILE A 25 3.82 -10.11 -6.25
N SER A 26 4.16 -10.78 -7.34
CA SER A 26 3.71 -10.45 -8.70
C SER A 26 2.19 -10.45 -8.87
N ASN A 27 1.45 -11.13 -8.00
CA ASN A 27 -0.01 -11.19 -8.08
C ASN A 27 -0.68 -9.96 -7.47
N ILE A 28 0.07 -9.09 -6.79
CA ILE A 28 -0.45 -7.83 -6.26
C ILE A 28 -0.73 -6.89 -7.43
N THR A 29 -1.99 -6.49 -7.56
CA THR A 29 -2.49 -5.65 -8.66
C THR A 29 -2.67 -4.19 -8.26
N HIS A 30 -2.94 -3.95 -6.98
CA HIS A 30 -3.27 -2.64 -6.45
C HIS A 30 -2.52 -2.42 -5.13
N LEU A 31 -2.06 -1.19 -4.90
CA LEU A 31 -1.46 -0.74 -3.66
C LEU A 31 -2.23 0.47 -3.14
N ILE A 32 -2.74 0.38 -1.91
CA ILE A 32 -3.35 1.50 -1.20
C ILE A 32 -2.47 1.84 -0.01
N PHE A 33 -1.91 3.05 0.00
CA PHE A 33 -1.03 3.52 1.06
C PHE A 33 -1.66 4.72 1.76
N CYS A 34 -1.70 4.69 3.09
CA CYS A 34 -2.17 5.80 3.91
C CYS A 34 -1.09 6.30 4.86
N THR A 35 -0.97 7.62 5.01
CA THR A 35 -0.12 8.19 6.05
C THR A 35 -0.62 9.55 6.52
N ALA A 36 -0.60 9.75 7.84
CA ALA A 36 -0.87 11.04 8.49
C ALA A 36 0.41 11.86 8.71
N SER A 37 1.58 11.21 8.66
CA SER A 37 2.79 11.72 9.29
C SER A 37 3.60 12.64 8.39
N CYS A 38 3.59 12.41 7.07
CA CYS A 38 4.40 13.13 6.11
C CYS A 38 3.70 13.21 4.74
N VAL A 39 4.05 14.23 3.96
CA VAL A 39 3.71 14.34 2.54
C VAL A 39 5.02 14.46 1.78
N ASP A 40 5.17 13.70 0.70
CA ASP A 40 6.39 13.68 -0.12
C ASP A 40 6.04 13.44 -1.59
N MET A 41 6.93 13.84 -2.51
CA MET A 41 6.79 13.63 -3.94
C MET A 41 8.16 13.34 -4.55
N PRO A 42 8.46 12.10 -4.99
CA PRO A 42 7.57 10.96 -5.17
C PRO A 42 6.98 10.40 -3.87
N ALA A 43 5.72 10.00 -3.94
CA ALA A 43 4.92 9.61 -2.80
C ALA A 43 5.38 8.29 -2.13
N ALA A 44 4.93 8.04 -0.90
CA ALA A 44 5.36 6.89 -0.10
C ALA A 44 4.97 5.55 -0.73
N ASP A 45 3.84 5.49 -1.46
CA ASP A 45 3.42 4.35 -2.28
C ASP A 45 4.47 4.03 -3.37
N PHE A 46 5.02 5.05 -4.02
CA PHE A 46 6.03 4.86 -5.06
C PHE A 46 7.33 4.31 -4.47
N GLN A 47 7.75 4.85 -3.33
CA GLN A 47 8.93 4.35 -2.64
C GLN A 47 8.72 2.90 -2.18
N LEU A 48 7.53 2.57 -1.69
CA LEU A 48 7.20 1.21 -1.26
C LEU A 48 7.21 0.21 -2.43
N VAL A 49 6.63 0.57 -3.59
CA VAL A 49 6.68 -0.27 -4.81
C VAL A 49 8.12 -0.61 -5.19
N LYS A 50 9.00 0.40 -5.17
CA LYS A 50 10.42 0.22 -5.47
C LYS A 50 11.13 -0.66 -4.43
N LEU A 51 10.76 -0.53 -3.15
CA LEU A 51 11.36 -1.30 -2.05
C LEU A 51 10.91 -2.76 -1.99
N LEU A 52 9.68 -3.05 -2.42
CA LEU A 52 9.10 -4.40 -2.47
C LEU A 52 9.38 -5.11 -3.80
N GLY A 53 9.82 -4.40 -4.84
CA GLY A 53 10.02 -4.96 -6.17
C GLY A 53 8.70 -5.32 -6.86
N LEU A 54 7.64 -4.56 -6.58
CA LEU A 54 6.33 -4.71 -7.21
C LEU A 54 6.38 -4.32 -8.69
N ASP A 55 5.44 -4.83 -9.49
CA ASP A 55 5.32 -4.46 -10.90
C ASP A 55 5.05 -2.95 -11.06
N SER A 56 5.67 -2.35 -12.06
CA SER A 56 5.44 -0.95 -12.44
C SER A 56 4.00 -0.64 -12.87
N SER A 57 3.23 -1.66 -13.29
CA SER A 57 1.84 -1.55 -13.69
C SER A 57 0.84 -1.59 -12.53
N VAL A 58 1.31 -1.74 -11.29
CA VAL A 58 0.43 -1.75 -10.11
C VAL A 58 -0.30 -0.41 -10.00
N ASN A 59 -1.62 -0.49 -9.85
CA ASN A 59 -2.47 0.68 -9.62
C ASN A 59 -2.28 1.18 -8.19
N ARG A 60 -1.91 2.45 -8.03
CA ARG A 60 -1.53 3.02 -6.74
C ARG A 60 -2.55 4.06 -6.28
N PHE A 61 -2.98 3.96 -5.04
CA PHE A 61 -3.80 4.96 -4.35
C PHE A 61 -3.06 5.45 -3.12
N MET A 62 -2.65 6.72 -3.16
CA MET A 62 -2.01 7.36 -2.02
C MET A 62 -3.01 8.27 -1.31
N ILE A 63 -3.18 8.05 -0.01
CA ILE A 63 -4.09 8.82 0.83
C ILE A 63 -3.29 9.53 1.92
N TYR A 64 -3.07 10.83 1.72
CA TYR A 64 -2.35 11.69 2.65
C TYR A 64 -3.27 12.32 3.71
N GLN A 65 -2.66 12.62 4.87
CA GLN A 65 -3.25 13.44 5.94
C GLN A 65 -4.59 12.92 6.48
N GLN A 66 -4.86 11.62 6.35
CA GLN A 66 -5.98 11.00 7.03
C GLN A 66 -5.51 10.58 8.43
N GLY A 67 -6.25 10.98 9.46
CA GLY A 67 -5.95 10.67 10.86
C GLY A 67 -6.26 9.22 11.22
N CYS A 68 -6.58 8.96 12.49
CA CYS A 68 -6.77 7.61 13.02
C CYS A 68 -7.85 6.77 12.30
N PHE A 69 -8.80 7.41 11.59
CA PHE A 69 -9.85 6.72 10.83
C PHE A 69 -9.41 6.28 9.41
N ALA A 70 -8.18 6.58 9.01
CA ALA A 70 -7.64 6.22 7.71
C ALA A 70 -7.72 4.72 7.44
N GLY A 71 -7.47 3.89 8.45
CA GLY A 71 -7.53 2.42 8.35
C GLY A 71 -8.89 1.90 7.85
N GLY A 72 -9.99 2.39 8.41
CA GLY A 72 -11.33 2.02 7.93
C GLY A 72 -11.62 2.55 6.52
N THR A 73 -11.08 3.72 6.19
CA THR A 73 -11.25 4.34 4.88
C THR A 73 -10.52 3.57 3.78
N VAL A 74 -9.28 3.13 4.03
CA VAL A 74 -8.51 2.35 3.06
C VAL A 74 -9.10 0.96 2.86
N LEU A 75 -9.63 0.32 3.91
CA LEU A 75 -10.28 -0.98 3.77
C LEU A 75 -11.60 -0.87 3.00
N ARG A 76 -12.36 0.20 3.21
CA ARG A 76 -13.55 0.49 2.41
C ARG A 76 -13.18 0.69 0.94
N LEU A 77 -12.15 1.47 0.65
CA LEU A 77 -11.64 1.64 -0.72
C LEU A 77 -11.16 0.30 -1.32
N ALA A 78 -10.42 -0.49 -0.54
CA ALA A 78 -9.94 -1.80 -0.96
C ALA A 78 -11.09 -2.75 -1.31
N LYS A 79 -12.18 -2.73 -0.53
CA LYS A 79 -13.39 -3.51 -0.80
C LYS A 79 -13.97 -3.16 -2.17
N ASP A 80 -14.20 -1.89 -2.43
CA ASP A 80 -14.80 -1.43 -3.69
C ASP A 80 -13.90 -1.79 -4.89
N VAL A 81 -12.57 -1.65 -4.74
CA VAL A 81 -11.61 -2.02 -5.78
C VAL A 81 -11.56 -3.55 -6.00
N ALA A 82 -11.62 -4.33 -4.93
CA ALA A 82 -11.60 -5.80 -5.01
C ALA A 82 -12.85 -6.35 -5.70
N GLU A 83 -14.02 -5.83 -5.35
CA GLU A 83 -15.30 -6.29 -5.88
C GLU A 83 -15.47 -5.92 -7.35
N ASN A 84 -14.95 -4.76 -7.77
CA ASN A 84 -15.06 -4.30 -9.17
C ASN A 84 -14.05 -4.93 -10.13
N ASN A 85 -12.96 -5.53 -9.64
CA ASN A 85 -11.88 -6.05 -10.47
C ASN A 85 -11.67 -7.55 -10.21
N PRO A 86 -12.19 -8.45 -11.08
CA PRO A 86 -12.02 -9.89 -10.94
C PRO A 86 -10.54 -10.29 -10.85
N GLY A 87 -10.19 -11.04 -9.81
CA GLY A 87 -8.81 -11.48 -9.59
C GLY A 87 -7.90 -10.44 -8.94
N ALA A 88 -8.40 -9.24 -8.63
CA ALA A 88 -7.59 -8.23 -7.97
C ALA A 88 -7.08 -8.70 -6.61
N ARG A 89 -5.83 -8.34 -6.34
CA ARG A 89 -5.18 -8.45 -5.04
C ARG A 89 -4.65 -7.08 -4.66
N ILE A 90 -5.06 -6.62 -3.49
CA ILE A 90 -4.83 -5.27 -3.02
C ILE A 90 -3.98 -5.37 -1.77
N LEU A 91 -2.80 -4.77 -1.82
CA LEU A 91 -1.97 -4.57 -0.65
C LEU A 91 -2.37 -3.22 -0.02
N VAL A 92 -2.74 -3.26 1.26
CA VAL A 92 -3.11 -2.06 2.03
C VAL A 92 -2.04 -1.81 3.07
N VAL A 93 -1.52 -0.58 3.12
CA VAL A 93 -0.48 -0.17 4.07
C VAL A 93 -0.88 1.14 4.74
N CYS A 94 -0.76 1.15 6.07
CA CYS A 94 -0.87 2.27 6.98
C CYS A 94 0.22 2.04 8.05
#